data_AF-A0A0L7AVI9-F1
#
_entry.id   AF-A0A0L7AVI9-F1
#
_cell.length_a   1.000
_cell.length_b   1.000
_cell.length_c   1.000
_cell.angle_alpha   90.00
_cell.angle_beta   90.00
_cell.angle_gamma   90.00
#
_symmetry.space_group_name_H-M   'P 1'
#
loop_
_entity.id
_entity.type
_entity.pdbx_description
1 polymer ?
#
loop_
_entity_poly.entity_id
_entity_poly.type
_entity_poly.pdbx_seq_one_letter_code
_entity_poly.pdbx_strand_id
1 'polypeptide(L)'
;MARIDLMNNERARSFFDGDLDVSRILRNISLETGVPITTDTLVLLDEIQECPRALTALKYFCEDAREYHVIATGSYMGIARHAGTSYPVGKVDTLTLRPMDFTEYFRAIGQGMMADAISDGTGIADLDSVKRDLRREAGTTLLDMAVWVSLCPFHHLAIILTCKNSLLTCKNYCKMVKGDAHVAG
;
A
#
# COMPACT_ATOMS: atom_id res chain seq x y z
N MET A 1 -6.67 12.41 -3.15
CA MET A 1 -6.59 11.00 -3.59
C MET A 1 -7.98 10.53 -3.91
N ALA A 2 -8.18 9.76 -4.98
CA ALA A 2 -9.41 9.02 -5.21
C ALA A 2 -9.17 7.56 -4.82
N ARG A 3 -9.79 7.08 -3.74
CA ARG A 3 -9.65 5.69 -3.25
C ARG A 3 -10.94 4.92 -3.46
N ILE A 4 -10.82 3.69 -3.94
CA ILE A 4 -11.92 2.73 -4.00
C ILE A 4 -11.46 1.41 -3.38
N ASP A 5 -12.31 0.84 -2.55
CA ASP A 5 -12.15 -0.51 -1.98
C ASP A 5 -13.02 -1.50 -2.77
N LEU A 6 -12.37 -2.42 -3.50
CA LEU A 6 -13.07 -3.38 -4.36
C LEU A 6 -13.62 -4.59 -3.60
N MET A 7 -13.17 -4.84 -2.38
CA MET A 7 -13.75 -5.85 -1.50
C MET A 7 -15.11 -5.38 -0.99
N ASN A 8 -15.16 -4.18 -0.43
CA ASN A 8 -16.33 -3.66 0.27
C ASN A 8 -17.31 -2.89 -0.63
N ASN A 9 -16.89 -2.43 -1.81
CA ASN A 9 -17.75 -1.67 -2.72
C ASN A 9 -18.09 -2.48 -4.00
N GLU A 10 -19.21 -3.21 -3.95
CA GLU A 10 -19.77 -3.93 -5.10
C GLU A 10 -20.07 -3.02 -6.30
N ARG A 11 -20.59 -1.81 -6.05
CA ARG A 11 -20.89 -0.84 -7.10
C ARG A 11 -19.62 -0.44 -7.83
N ALA A 12 -18.52 -0.25 -7.11
CA ALA A 12 -17.26 0.09 -7.73
C ALA A 12 -16.67 -1.03 -8.59
N ARG A 13 -16.93 -2.30 -8.25
CA ARG A 13 -16.57 -3.44 -9.12
C ARG A 13 -17.28 -3.35 -10.49
N SER A 14 -18.53 -2.88 -10.51
CA SER A 14 -19.28 -2.70 -11.76
C SER A 14 -18.69 -1.66 -12.71
N PHE A 15 -17.79 -0.79 -12.24
CA PHE A 15 -17.12 0.19 -13.10
C PHE A 15 -16.26 -0.49 -14.16
N PHE A 16 -15.79 -1.70 -13.86
CA PHE A 16 -14.94 -2.52 -14.73
C PHE A 16 -15.74 -3.51 -15.58
N ASP A 17 -17.08 -3.47 -15.52
CA ASP A 17 -17.94 -4.27 -16.38
C ASP A 17 -18.03 -3.70 -17.81
N GLY A 18 -18.33 -4.55 -18.80
CA GLY A 18 -18.40 -4.16 -20.22
C GLY A 18 -17.04 -3.84 -20.85
N ASP A 19 -16.93 -2.77 -21.64
CA ASP A 19 -15.67 -2.39 -22.26
C ASP A 19 -14.76 -1.66 -21.25
N LEU A 20 -13.47 -2.01 -21.21
CA LEU A 20 -12.48 -1.45 -20.27
C LEU A 20 -11.98 -0.05 -20.69
N ASP A 21 -12.91 0.84 -21.06
CA ASP A 21 -12.63 2.23 -21.40
C ASP A 21 -12.17 3.01 -20.16
N VAL A 22 -10.92 3.47 -20.19
CA VAL A 22 -10.27 4.13 -19.05
C VAL A 22 -10.97 5.44 -18.68
N SER A 23 -11.45 6.21 -19.66
CA SER A 23 -12.11 7.50 -19.42
C SER A 23 -13.44 7.30 -18.68
N ARG A 24 -14.21 6.26 -19.03
CA ARG A 24 -15.43 5.86 -18.34
C ARG A 24 -15.13 5.40 -16.91
N ILE A 25 -14.11 4.56 -16.73
CA ILE A 25 -13.70 4.08 -15.42
C ILE A 25 -13.33 5.27 -14.53
N LEU A 26 -12.42 6.15 -14.97
CA LEU A 26 -12.00 7.33 -14.23
C LEU A 26 -13.17 8.24 -13.87
N ARG A 27 -14.11 8.48 -14.80
CA ARG A 27 -15.31 9.27 -14.53
C ARG A 27 -16.17 8.64 -13.43
N ASN A 28 -16.39 7.32 -13.48
CA ASN A 28 -17.17 6.62 -12.46
C ASN A 28 -16.48 6.67 -11.09
N ILE A 29 -15.16 6.49 -11.05
CA ILE A 29 -14.36 6.63 -9.83
C ILE A 29 -14.48 8.05 -9.27
N SER A 30 -14.41 9.06 -10.13
CA SER A 30 -14.52 10.46 -9.73
C SER A 30 -15.89 10.78 -9.13
N LEU A 31 -16.96 10.26 -9.73
CA LEU A 31 -18.33 10.40 -9.23
C LEU A 31 -18.53 9.68 -7.88
N GLU A 32 -18.00 8.45 -7.75
CA GLU A 32 -18.13 7.64 -6.55
C GLU A 32 -17.36 8.24 -5.36
N THR A 33 -16.16 8.75 -5.61
CA THR A 33 -15.29 9.32 -4.57
C THR A 33 -15.57 10.80 -4.28
N GLY A 34 -16.30 11.48 -5.16
CA GLY A 34 -16.47 12.94 -5.12
C GLY A 34 -15.19 13.73 -5.43
N VAL A 35 -14.12 13.06 -5.84
CA VAL A 35 -12.82 13.67 -6.12
C VAL A 35 -12.65 13.83 -7.63
N PRO A 36 -12.44 15.07 -8.14
CA PRO A 36 -12.14 15.27 -9.56
C PRO A 36 -10.78 14.65 -9.89
N ILE A 37 -10.76 13.69 -10.81
CA ILE A 37 -9.52 13.01 -11.20
C ILE A 37 -8.81 13.81 -12.28
N THR A 38 -7.67 14.38 -11.92
CA THR A 38 -6.73 15.06 -12.82
C THR A 38 -5.44 14.23 -12.96
N THR A 39 -4.51 14.67 -13.81
CA THR A 39 -3.20 14.03 -14.02
C THR A 39 -2.27 14.06 -12.81
N ASP A 40 -2.58 14.88 -11.80
CA ASP A 40 -1.87 14.94 -10.51
C ASP A 40 -2.61 14.14 -9.42
N THR A 41 -3.80 13.63 -9.72
CA THR A 41 -4.59 12.85 -8.78
C THR A 41 -4.11 11.41 -8.77
N LEU A 42 -3.78 10.92 -7.57
CA LEU A 42 -3.54 9.49 -7.35
C LEU A 42 -4.87 8.74 -7.25
N VAL A 43 -5.05 7.74 -8.10
CA VAL A 43 -6.13 6.76 -8.05
C VAL A 43 -5.63 5.51 -7.33
N LEU A 44 -6.29 5.13 -6.24
CA LEU A 44 -5.99 3.94 -5.46
C LEU A 44 -7.12 2.91 -5.60
N LEU A 45 -6.80 1.75 -6.18
CA LEU A 45 -7.69 0.60 -6.30
C LEU A 45 -7.30 -0.44 -5.24
N ASP A 46 -8.02 -0.44 -4.13
CA ASP A 46 -7.75 -1.32 -3.00
C ASP A 46 -8.38 -2.70 -3.18
N GLU A 47 -7.67 -3.72 -2.71
CA GLU A 47 -8.01 -5.14 -2.85
C GLU A 47 -8.39 -5.55 -4.29
N ILE A 48 -7.52 -5.21 -5.25
CA ILE A 48 -7.77 -5.42 -6.69
C ILE A 48 -8.01 -6.87 -7.08
N GLN A 49 -7.56 -7.84 -6.29
CA GLN A 49 -7.86 -9.25 -6.53
C GLN A 49 -9.35 -9.58 -6.46
N GLU A 50 -10.14 -8.78 -5.74
CA GLU A 50 -11.60 -8.95 -5.63
C GLU A 50 -12.34 -8.56 -6.92
N CYS A 51 -11.66 -7.83 -7.82
CA CYS A 51 -12.16 -7.50 -9.14
C CYS A 51 -11.12 -7.84 -10.22
N PRO A 52 -11.09 -9.08 -10.71
CA PRO A 52 -10.09 -9.47 -11.70
C PRO A 52 -10.16 -8.69 -13.01
N ARG A 53 -11.34 -8.13 -13.32
CA ARG A 53 -11.52 -7.19 -14.44
C ARG A 53 -10.78 -5.87 -14.24
N ALA A 54 -10.72 -5.37 -13.00
CA ALA A 54 -9.93 -4.20 -12.66
C ALA A 54 -8.43 -4.48 -12.84
N LEU A 55 -7.97 -5.70 -12.52
CA LEU A 55 -6.59 -6.13 -12.79
C LEU A 55 -6.27 -6.11 -14.30
N THR A 56 -7.17 -6.61 -15.15
CA THR A 56 -7.02 -6.51 -16.61
C THR A 56 -7.04 -5.05 -17.08
N ALA A 57 -7.86 -4.19 -16.46
CA ALA A 57 -7.96 -2.77 -16.81
C ALA A 57 -6.62 -2.03 -16.67
N LEU A 58 -5.75 -2.44 -15.75
CA LEU A 58 -4.42 -1.82 -15.58
C LEU A 58 -3.58 -1.81 -16.87
N LYS A 59 -3.78 -2.79 -17.76
CA LYS A 59 -3.14 -2.78 -19.09
C LYS A 59 -3.55 -1.53 -19.88
N TYR A 60 -4.85 -1.22 -19.92
CA TYR A 60 -5.40 -0.08 -20.66
C TYR A 60 -5.04 1.25 -20.01
N PHE A 61 -4.95 1.30 -18.67
CA PHE A 61 -4.36 2.47 -18.01
C PHE A 61 -2.94 2.75 -18.52
N CYS A 62 -2.10 1.70 -18.64
CA CYS A 62 -0.75 1.81 -19.17
C CYS A 62 -0.68 2.12 -20.68
N GLU A 63 -1.67 1.73 -21.48
CA GLU A 63 -1.63 1.92 -22.93
C GLU A 63 -2.27 3.24 -23.35
N ASP A 64 -3.43 3.56 -22.79
CA ASP A 64 -4.31 4.62 -23.27
C ASP A 64 -4.28 5.88 -22.38
N ALA A 65 -3.80 5.79 -21.14
CA ALA A 65 -3.95 6.86 -20.13
C ALA A 65 -2.71 6.97 -19.20
N ARG A 66 -1.51 7.03 -19.80
CA ARG A 66 -0.22 7.04 -19.08
C ARG A 66 0.04 8.25 -18.20
N GLU A 67 -0.73 9.31 -18.40
CA GLU A 67 -0.61 10.58 -17.70
C GLU A 67 -1.19 10.56 -16.28
N TYR A 68 -2.05 9.59 -15.96
CA TYR A 68 -2.65 9.41 -14.64
C TYR A 68 -1.77 8.56 -13.73
N HIS A 69 -1.89 8.77 -12.42
CA HIS A 69 -1.21 7.98 -11.41
C HIS A 69 -2.18 6.94 -10.85
N VAL A 70 -1.90 5.66 -11.07
CA VAL A 70 -2.76 4.58 -10.58
C VAL A 70 -1.95 3.58 -9.77
N ILE A 71 -2.43 3.32 -8.56
CA ILE A 71 -1.91 2.29 -7.68
C ILE A 71 -3.03 1.31 -7.40
N ALA A 72 -2.72 0.03 -7.48
CA ALA A 72 -3.59 -1.02 -7.01
C ALA A 72 -2.91 -1.79 -5.88
N THR A 73 -3.67 -2.14 -4.85
CA THR A 73 -3.18 -2.91 -3.71
C THR A 73 -3.89 -4.24 -3.63
N GLY A 74 -3.20 -5.25 -3.09
CA GLY A 74 -3.80 -6.56 -2.89
C GLY A 74 -3.04 -7.38 -1.87
N SER A 75 -3.76 -7.82 -0.85
CA SER A 75 -3.23 -8.61 0.27
C SER A 75 -2.95 -10.08 -0.10
N TYR A 76 -3.67 -10.62 -1.09
CA TYR A 76 -3.58 -12.02 -1.54
C TYR A 76 -3.28 -12.19 -3.04
N MET A 77 -2.45 -11.33 -3.61
CA MET A 77 -2.15 -11.36 -5.05
C MET A 77 -1.56 -12.68 -5.57
N GLY A 78 -0.88 -13.47 -4.72
CA GLY A 78 -0.34 -14.78 -5.11
C GLY A 78 -1.41 -15.78 -5.57
N ILE A 79 -2.62 -15.70 -5.00
CA ILE A 79 -3.75 -16.59 -5.30
C ILE A 79 -4.51 -16.07 -6.53
N ALA A 80 -4.65 -14.75 -6.66
CA ALA A 80 -5.37 -14.08 -7.74
C ALA A 80 -4.85 -14.39 -9.15
N ARG A 81 -3.58 -14.82 -9.28
CA ARG A 81 -2.95 -15.17 -10.57
C ARG A 81 -3.55 -16.41 -11.24
N HIS A 82 -4.32 -17.24 -10.54
CA HIS A 82 -4.79 -18.55 -11.04
C HIS A 82 -6.24 -18.55 -11.55
N ALA A 83 -7.01 -17.47 -11.37
CA ALA A 83 -8.45 -17.44 -11.61
C ALA A 83 -8.88 -17.14 -13.07
N GLY A 84 -8.10 -17.56 -14.07
CA GLY A 84 -8.45 -17.38 -15.48
C GLY A 84 -8.37 -15.94 -16.00
N THR A 85 -7.67 -15.06 -15.28
CA THR A 85 -7.62 -13.63 -15.55
C THR A 85 -6.26 -13.21 -16.08
N SER A 86 -6.25 -12.37 -17.12
CA SER A 86 -5.01 -11.91 -17.74
C SER A 86 -4.28 -10.95 -16.80
N TYR A 87 -3.15 -11.42 -16.26
CA TYR A 87 -2.25 -10.55 -15.51
C TYR A 87 -1.52 -9.60 -16.48
N PRO A 88 -1.44 -8.28 -16.19
CA PRO A 88 -0.86 -7.28 -17.09
C PRO A 88 0.68 -7.32 -17.09
N VAL A 89 1.27 -8.42 -17.54
CA VAL A 89 2.74 -8.63 -17.57
C VAL A 89 3.42 -7.54 -18.41
N GLY A 90 4.42 -6.88 -17.86
CA GLY A 90 5.21 -5.84 -18.54
C GLY A 90 4.49 -4.49 -18.72
N LYS A 91 3.29 -4.33 -18.14
CA LYS A 91 2.48 -3.10 -18.20
C LYS A 91 2.32 -2.45 -16.82
N VAL A 92 2.83 -3.11 -15.79
CA VAL A 92 2.77 -2.67 -14.41
C VAL A 92 4.10 -2.93 -13.72
N ASP A 93 4.46 -2.05 -12.80
CA ASP A 93 5.53 -2.29 -11.84
C ASP A 93 4.92 -2.91 -10.58
N THR A 94 5.59 -3.88 -9.97
CA THR A 94 5.10 -4.53 -8.74
C THR A 94 6.08 -4.29 -7.61
N LEU A 95 5.57 -3.79 -6.49
CA LEU A 95 6.29 -3.60 -5.24
C LEU A 95 5.67 -4.51 -4.18
N THR A 96 6.45 -5.45 -3.64
CA THR A 96 6.02 -6.30 -2.53
C THR A 96 6.42 -5.64 -1.22
N LEU A 97 5.43 -5.22 -0.44
CA LEU A 97 5.66 -4.76 0.93
C LEU A 97 5.63 -5.96 1.88
N ARG A 98 6.54 -5.93 2.85
CA ARG A 98 6.63 -6.90 3.93
C ARG A 98 6.38 -6.18 5.25
N PRO A 99 5.91 -6.90 6.28
CA PRO A 99 5.92 -6.37 7.64
C PRO A 99 7.31 -5.84 7.99
N MET A 100 7.32 -4.73 8.70
CA MET A 100 8.53 -4.07 9.18
C MET A 100 9.28 -5.00 10.14
N ASP A 101 10.59 -5.11 9.99
CA ASP A 101 11.40 -5.81 10.98
C ASP A 101 11.67 -4.95 12.22
N PHE A 102 12.19 -5.56 13.29
CA PHE A 102 12.37 -4.88 14.58
C PHE A 102 13.36 -3.71 14.50
N THR A 103 14.36 -3.81 13.62
CA THR A 103 15.37 -2.77 13.39
C THR A 103 14.77 -1.60 12.61
N GLU A 104 13.99 -1.89 11.56
CA GLU A 104 13.22 -0.91 10.81
C GLU A 104 12.22 -0.16 11.71
N TYR A 105 11.60 -0.85 12.68
CA TYR A 105 10.72 -0.23 13.67
C TYR A 105 11.45 0.78 14.54
N PHE A 106 12.58 0.41 15.14
CA PHE A 106 13.38 1.34 15.94
C PHE A 106 13.81 2.56 15.13
N ARG A 107 14.21 2.36 13.88
CA ARG A 107 14.50 3.48 12.96
C ARG A 107 13.27 4.34 12.69
N ALA A 108 12.09 3.74 12.53
CA ALA A 108 10.84 4.45 12.26
C ALA A 108 10.37 5.32 13.45
N ILE A 109 10.58 4.87 14.69
CA ILE A 109 10.25 5.64 15.90
C ILE A 109 11.35 6.64 16.32
N GLY A 110 12.38 6.85 15.49
CA GLY A 110 13.48 7.78 15.77
C GLY A 110 14.59 7.23 16.67
N GLN A 111 14.53 5.95 17.04
CA GLN A 111 15.51 5.23 17.86
C GLN A 111 16.58 4.55 17.00
N GLY A 112 17.14 5.27 16.02
CA GLY A 112 18.12 4.72 15.07
C GLY A 112 19.36 4.11 15.74
N MET A 113 19.82 4.71 16.85
CA MET A 113 20.95 4.19 17.62
C MET A 113 20.69 2.80 18.22
N MET A 114 19.46 2.53 18.66
CA MET A 114 19.08 1.20 19.17
C MET A 114 19.03 0.18 18.04
N ALA A 115 18.54 0.59 16.87
CA ALA A 115 18.52 -0.25 15.68
C ALA A 115 19.94 -0.66 15.26
N ASP A 116 20.88 0.29 15.29
CA ASP A 116 22.28 0.04 14.93
C ASP A 116 22.97 -0.88 15.95
N ALA A 117 22.74 -0.66 17.26
CA ALA A 117 23.27 -1.53 18.31
C ALA A 117 22.79 -2.99 18.18
N ILE A 118 21.51 -3.20 17.83
CA ILE A 118 20.92 -4.52 17.59
C ILE A 118 21.49 -5.16 16.31
N SER A 119 21.69 -4.36 15.26
CA SER A 119 22.22 -4.83 13.98
C SER A 119 23.70 -5.19 14.03
N ASP A 120 24.49 -4.50 14.85
CA ASP A 120 25.95 -4.66 14.94
C ASP A 120 26.38 -5.80 15.87
N GLY A 121 25.42 -6.50 16.49
CA GLY A 121 25.72 -7.63 17.41
C GLY A 121 26.48 -7.20 18.66
N THR A 122 26.45 -5.91 19.02
CA THR A 122 27.05 -5.42 20.25
C THR A 122 26.46 -6.18 21.44
N GLY A 123 27.34 -6.74 22.26
CA GLY A 123 27.04 -7.86 23.14
C GLY A 123 25.83 -7.66 24.04
N ILE A 124 25.15 -8.79 24.28
CA ILE A 124 23.96 -9.03 25.12
C ILE A 124 24.03 -8.41 26.54
N ALA A 125 25.18 -7.89 26.97
CA ALA A 125 25.38 -7.25 28.27
C ALA A 125 24.68 -5.88 28.43
N ASP A 126 24.35 -5.17 27.33
CA ASP A 126 23.68 -3.86 27.40
C ASP A 126 22.15 -3.93 27.27
N LEU A 127 21.58 -5.13 27.17
CA LEU A 127 20.12 -5.30 27.09
C LEU A 127 19.39 -4.85 28.36
N ASP A 128 20.05 -4.78 29.52
CA ASP A 128 19.42 -4.38 30.78
C ASP A 128 19.26 -2.84 30.93
N SER A 129 20.06 -2.06 30.21
CA SER A 129 19.86 -0.60 30.07
C SER A 129 18.75 -0.35 29.05
N VAL A 130 18.84 -0.98 27.87
CA VAL A 130 17.83 -0.91 26.80
C VAL A 130 16.46 -1.42 27.26
N LYS A 131 16.38 -2.53 28.01
CA LYS A 131 15.12 -3.03 28.60
C LYS A 131 14.53 -2.08 29.64
N ARG A 132 15.36 -1.33 30.36
CA ARG A 132 14.89 -0.32 31.33
C ARG A 132 14.29 0.88 30.61
N ASP A 133 14.90 1.31 29.52
CA ASP A 133 14.40 2.41 28.68
C ASP A 133 13.12 1.98 27.94
N LEU A 134 13.11 0.78 27.35
CA LEU A 134 11.91 0.15 26.79
C LEU A 134 10.80 0.00 27.83
N ARG A 135 11.07 -0.44 29.07
CA ARG A 135 10.03 -0.55 30.12
C ARG A 135 9.48 0.80 30.59
N ARG A 136 10.26 1.87 30.47
CA ARG A 136 9.83 3.23 30.81
C ARG A 136 8.89 3.81 29.75
N GLU A 137 9.12 3.51 28.48
CA GLU A 137 8.29 3.97 27.36
C GLU A 137 7.15 3.01 27.00
N ALA A 138 7.31 1.70 27.25
CA ALA A 138 6.36 0.67 26.86
C ALA A 138 5.21 0.41 27.84
N GLY A 139 4.98 1.31 28.80
CA GLY A 139 3.81 1.28 29.67
C GLY A 139 2.48 1.35 28.91
N THR A 140 2.50 1.74 27.62
CA THR A 140 1.35 1.78 26.73
C THR A 140 1.56 1.07 25.38
N THR A 141 2.78 1.03 24.83
CA THR A 141 3.04 0.56 23.45
C THR A 141 3.27 -0.95 23.27
N LEU A 142 3.55 -1.71 24.34
CA LEU A 142 3.74 -3.17 24.24
C LEU A 142 2.42 -3.95 24.14
N LEU A 143 1.32 -3.43 24.71
CA LEU A 143 -0.02 -3.98 24.45
C LEU A 143 -0.44 -3.70 23.00
N ASP A 144 -0.07 -2.52 22.45
CA ASP A 144 -0.27 -2.22 21.04
C ASP A 144 0.58 -3.13 20.12
N MET A 145 1.80 -3.51 20.53
CA MET A 145 2.61 -4.53 19.82
C MET A 145 1.93 -5.90 19.80
N ALA A 146 1.34 -6.36 20.92
CA ALA A 146 0.68 -7.65 20.96
C ALA A 146 -0.57 -7.68 20.06
N VAL A 147 -1.29 -6.55 19.94
CA VAL A 147 -2.43 -6.43 19.02
C VAL A 147 -1.95 -6.35 17.56
N TRP A 148 -0.94 -5.54 17.23
CA TRP A 148 -0.46 -5.37 15.85
C TRP A 148 0.32 -6.57 15.30
N VAL A 149 1.20 -7.18 16.11
CA VAL A 149 1.98 -8.36 15.70
C VAL A 149 1.12 -9.63 15.70
N SER A 150 0.15 -9.77 16.62
CA SER A 150 -0.80 -10.91 16.59
C SER A 150 -1.87 -10.79 15.51
N LEU A 151 -2.13 -9.59 14.97
CA LEU A 151 -3.03 -9.37 13.82
C LEU A 151 -2.35 -9.51 12.45
N CYS A 152 -1.01 -9.65 12.40
CA CYS A 152 -0.28 -9.81 11.15
C CYS A 152 0.44 -11.16 11.03
N PRO A 153 -0.25 -12.32 10.93
CA PRO A 153 0.45 -13.57 10.65
C PRO A 153 1.01 -13.64 9.22
N PHE A 154 0.32 -13.14 8.18
CA PHE A 154 0.74 -13.35 6.78
C PHE A 154 0.10 -12.39 5.76
N HIS A 155 0.40 -11.08 5.81
CA HIS A 155 -0.06 -10.17 4.75
C HIS A 155 1.10 -9.49 4.03
N HIS A 156 1.60 -10.16 2.99
CA HIS A 156 2.35 -9.48 1.94
C HIS A 156 1.38 -8.55 1.20
N LEU A 157 1.43 -7.24 1.49
CA LEU A 157 0.71 -6.28 0.67
C LEU A 157 1.49 -6.09 -0.63
N ALA A 158 0.95 -6.56 -1.74
CA ALA A 158 1.50 -6.26 -3.05
C ALA A 158 0.87 -4.96 -3.56
N ILE A 159 1.74 -4.06 -4.01
CA ILE A 159 1.37 -2.81 -4.65
C ILE A 159 1.70 -2.93 -6.13
N ILE A 160 0.69 -2.86 -6.99
CA ILE A 160 0.84 -2.76 -8.43
C ILE A 160 0.78 -1.28 -8.81
N LEU A 161 1.81 -0.78 -9.44
CA LEU A 161 1.88 0.57 -9.97
C LEU A 161 1.63 0.50 -11.47
N THR A 162 0.65 1.25 -11.94
CA THR A 162 0.49 1.49 -13.38
C THR A 162 0.55 2.98 -13.63
N CYS A 163 1.39 3.37 -14.58
CA CYS A 163 1.57 4.73 -15.10
C CYS A 163 2.47 5.72 -14.34
N LYS A 164 2.88 6.71 -15.14
CA LYS A 164 3.82 7.82 -14.95
C LYS A 164 4.97 7.53 -13.98
N ASN A 165 6.14 7.18 -14.54
CA ASN A 165 7.43 7.05 -13.84
C ASN A 165 7.27 6.50 -12.40
N SER A 166 7.32 5.19 -12.21
CA SER A 166 7.00 4.53 -10.93
C SER A 166 7.65 5.17 -9.70
N LEU A 167 8.84 5.76 -9.83
CA LEU A 167 9.48 6.58 -8.80
C LEU A 167 8.68 7.82 -8.38
N LEU A 168 8.09 8.55 -9.32
CA LEU A 168 7.23 9.70 -9.07
C LEU A 168 5.90 9.28 -8.44
N THR A 169 5.30 8.20 -8.94
CA THR A 169 4.08 7.62 -8.36
C THR A 169 4.32 7.16 -6.91
N CYS A 170 5.44 6.48 -6.63
CA CYS A 170 5.86 6.14 -5.26
C CYS A 170 6.11 7.38 -4.40
N LYS A 171 6.76 8.43 -4.93
CA LYS A 171 6.97 9.68 -4.19
C LYS A 171 5.65 10.35 -3.83
N ASN A 172 4.68 10.37 -4.74
CA ASN A 172 3.36 10.95 -4.48
C ASN A 172 2.58 10.14 -3.44
N TYR A 173 2.64 8.81 -3.52
CA TYR A 173 2.08 7.93 -2.49
C TYR A 173 2.72 8.19 -1.12
N CYS A 174 4.05 8.19 -1.02
CA CYS A 174 4.75 8.45 0.25
C CYS A 174 4.50 9.85 0.81
N LYS A 175 4.41 10.88 -0.04
CA LYS A 175 4.07 12.24 0.40
C LYS A 175 2.65 12.30 0.98
N MET A 176 1.70 11.59 0.37
CA MET A 176 0.31 11.56 0.85
C MET A 176 0.16 10.77 2.15
N VAL A 177 0.78 9.59 2.27
CA VAL A 177 0.78 8.81 3.52
C VAL A 177 1.39 9.61 4.68
N LYS A 178 2.42 10.43 4.40
CA LYS A 178 3.00 11.33 5.40
C LYS A 178 2.16 12.58 5.69
N GLY A 179 1.33 13.02 4.75
CA GLY A 179 0.44 14.17 4.91
C GLY A 179 -0.73 13.89 5.85
N ASP A 180 -1.31 12.68 5.78
CA ASP A 180 -2.39 12.26 6.68
C ASP A 180 -1.90 12.08 8.14
N ALA A 181 -0.62 11.80 8.34
CA ALA A 181 0.00 11.71 9.67
C ALA A 181 0.17 13.07 10.39
N HIS A 182 -0.03 14.20 9.71
CA HIS A 182 0.06 15.54 10.30
C HIS A 182 -1.30 16.21 10.58
N VAL A 183 -2.42 15.54 10.26
CA VAL A 183 -3.77 16.04 10.57
C VAL A 183 -4.38 15.36 11.81
N ALA A 184 -3.69 14.37 12.39
CA ALA A 184 -4.08 13.69 13.63
C ALA A 184 -3.26 14.19 14.85
N GLY A 185 -3.19 15.51 15.04
CA GLY A 185 -2.57 16.17 16.19
C GLY A 185 -3.48 17.22 16.80
#